data_AF-A0AAV6JLK0-F1
#
_entry.id   AF-A0AAV6JLK0-F1
#
_cell.length_a   1.000
_cell.length_b   1.000
_cell.length_c   1.000
_cell.angle_alpha   90.00
_cell.angle_beta   90.00
_cell.angle_gamma   90.00
#
_symmetry.space_group_name_H-M   'P 1'
#
loop_
_entity.id
_entity.type
_entity.pdbx_description
1 polymer ?
#
loop_
_entity_poly.entity_id
_entity_poly.type
_entity_poly.pdbx_seq_one_letter_code
_entity_poly.pdbx_strand_id
1 'polypeptide(L)'
;MHLSVRGMPLLFSSVLFTLTYCSLADLIADTCKKTEYLDFCISTLRSNPDSKAADVEGLVNDLLRKTEDRGLKQSLAICVSLYGDAVNFDIPRAIQSVGKDNFTARTGTNALF
;
A
#
# COMPACT_ATOMS: atom_id res chain seq x y z
N MET A 1 43.35 -14.55 2.55
CA MET A 1 42.59 -14.56 3.82
C MET A 1 41.38 -15.45 3.65
N HIS A 2 41.59 -16.73 3.96
CA HIS A 2 40.62 -17.82 3.87
C HIS A 2 39.85 -17.84 5.19
N LEU A 3 38.65 -17.24 5.23
CA LEU A 3 37.88 -17.18 6.48
C LEU A 3 37.20 -18.53 6.70
N SER A 4 37.85 -19.33 7.56
CA SER A 4 37.41 -20.64 8.00
C SER A 4 36.08 -20.51 8.76
N VAL A 5 34.98 -20.94 8.15
CA VAL A 5 33.69 -21.12 8.83
C VAL A 5 33.77 -22.43 9.63
N ARG A 6 34.56 -22.42 10.70
CA ARG A 6 34.76 -23.56 11.59
C ARG A 6 33.99 -23.30 12.87
N GLY A 7 32.71 -23.72 12.89
CA GLY A 7 31.93 -23.82 14.12
C GLY A 7 30.59 -23.09 14.20
N MET A 8 29.89 -22.82 13.08
CA MET A 8 28.49 -22.39 13.17
C MET A 8 27.58 -23.63 13.10
N PRO A 9 26.69 -23.88 14.07
CA PRO A 9 25.86 -25.09 14.09
C PRO A 9 25.00 -25.12 12.82
N LEU A 10 24.87 -26.29 12.19
CA LEU A 10 24.10 -26.53 10.96
C LEU A 10 22.70 -25.88 10.99
N LEU A 11 22.14 -25.72 12.20
CA LEU A 11 20.91 -25.00 12.50
C LEU A 11 20.89 -23.54 12.01
N PHE A 12 22.00 -22.81 12.06
CA PHE A 12 22.05 -21.41 11.58
C PHE A 12 21.96 -21.34 10.06
N SER A 13 22.56 -22.29 9.35
CA SER A 13 22.41 -22.45 7.89
C SER A 13 20.99 -22.87 7.53
N SER A 14 20.37 -23.78 8.30
CA SER A 14 18.97 -24.19 8.12
C SER A 14 17.99 -23.07 8.38
N VAL A 15 18.25 -22.22 9.39
CA VAL A 15 17.41 -21.06 9.73
C VAL A 15 17.49 -20.00 8.64
N LEU A 16 18.68 -19.67 8.11
CA LEU A 16 18.80 -18.79 6.93
C LEU A 16 18.05 -19.36 5.72
N PHE A 17 18.16 -20.67 5.48
CA PHE A 17 17.46 -21.33 4.37
C PHE A 17 15.93 -21.29 4.56
N THR A 18 15.45 -21.48 5.80
CA THR A 18 14.02 -21.48 6.15
C THR A 18 13.43 -20.08 6.11
N LEU A 19 14.15 -19.06 6.62
CA LEU A 19 13.77 -17.65 6.50
C LEU A 19 13.68 -17.22 5.03
N THR A 20 14.57 -17.74 4.17
CA THR A 20 14.55 -17.47 2.72
C THR A 20 13.39 -18.19 2.00
N TYR A 21 13.05 -19.41 2.43
CA TYR A 21 11.97 -20.21 1.83
C TYR A 21 10.56 -19.79 2.30
N CYS A 22 10.42 -19.31 3.53
CA CYS A 22 9.12 -18.92 4.09
C CYS A 22 8.60 -17.59 3.52
N SER A 23 9.48 -16.73 3.01
CA SER A 23 9.12 -15.50 2.30
C SER A 23 8.66 -15.73 0.85
N LEU A 24 8.80 -16.95 0.30
CA LEU A 24 8.42 -17.25 -1.09
C LEU A 24 6.92 -17.59 -1.23
N ALA A 25 6.28 -18.10 -0.17
CA ALA A 25 4.82 -18.19 -0.08
C ALA A 25 4.23 -16.86 0.41
N ASP A 26 4.53 -15.79 -0.32
CA ASP A 26 4.02 -14.48 0.00
C ASP A 26 2.54 -14.41 -0.43
N LEU A 27 1.65 -14.25 0.54
CA LEU A 27 0.21 -14.04 0.28
C LEU A 27 -0.02 -12.86 -0.69
N ILE A 28 0.90 -11.88 -0.71
CA ILE A 28 0.90 -10.78 -1.69
C ILE A 28 1.18 -11.32 -3.09
N ALA A 29 2.13 -12.25 -3.28
CA ALA A 29 2.41 -12.83 -4.59
C ALA A 29 1.23 -13.66 -5.13
N ASP A 30 0.59 -14.47 -4.28
CA ASP A 30 -0.59 -15.27 -4.66
C ASP A 30 -1.86 -14.42 -4.90
N THR A 31 -1.98 -13.30 -4.20
CA THR A 31 -3.00 -12.28 -4.45
C THR A 31 -2.73 -11.55 -5.76
N CYS A 32 -1.51 -11.05 -5.96
CA CYS A 32 -1.13 -10.25 -7.10
C CYS A 32 -1.08 -11.04 -8.41
N LYS A 33 -0.86 -12.36 -8.37
CA LYS A 33 -0.89 -13.24 -9.55
C LYS A 33 -2.25 -13.22 -10.27
N LYS A 34 -3.34 -12.82 -9.60
CA LYS A 34 -4.68 -12.70 -10.20
C LYS A 34 -4.94 -11.33 -10.83
N THR A 35 -3.98 -10.40 -10.75
CA THR A 35 -4.11 -9.04 -11.27
C THR A 35 -3.43 -8.91 -12.63
N GLU A 36 -3.93 -7.99 -13.47
CA GLU A 36 -3.33 -7.68 -14.78
C GLU A 36 -1.96 -6.99 -14.63
N TYR A 37 -1.70 -6.34 -13.49
CA TYR A 37 -0.49 -5.55 -13.23
C TYR A 37 0.28 -6.11 -12.02
N LEU A 38 0.94 -7.25 -12.21
CA LEU A 38 1.66 -7.98 -11.17
C LEU A 38 2.66 -7.11 -10.39
N ASP A 39 3.61 -6.46 -11.10
CA ASP A 39 4.66 -5.65 -10.47
C ASP A 39 4.10 -4.44 -9.73
N PHE A 40 3.03 -3.83 -10.27
CA PHE A 40 2.35 -2.71 -9.64
C PHE A 40 1.63 -3.14 -8.36
N CYS A 41 0.92 -4.27 -8.39
CA CYS A 41 0.25 -4.83 -7.22
C CYS A 41 1.24 -5.16 -6.10
N ILE A 42 2.34 -5.84 -6.43
CA ILE A 42 3.37 -6.23 -5.46
C ILE A 42 4.02 -4.97 -4.86
N SER A 43 4.42 -4.02 -5.71
CA SER A 43 5.05 -2.78 -5.26
C SER A 43 4.12 -1.96 -4.37
N THR A 44 2.83 -1.91 -4.70
CA THR A 44 1.82 -1.16 -3.94
C THR A 44 1.56 -1.78 -2.58
N LEU A 45 1.33 -3.10 -2.52
CA LEU A 45 1.02 -3.79 -1.26
C LEU A 45 2.22 -3.89 -0.31
N ARG A 46 3.46 -3.84 -0.84
CA ARG A 46 4.68 -3.78 -0.03
C ARG A 46 5.13 -2.36 0.33
N SER A 47 4.54 -1.34 -0.30
CA SER A 47 4.91 0.05 -0.01
C SER A 47 4.46 0.46 1.38
N ASN A 48 5.30 1.24 2.06
CA ASN A 48 4.93 1.85 3.33
C ASN A 48 3.83 2.90 3.09
N PRO A 49 2.61 2.73 3.64
CA PRO A 49 1.48 3.63 3.40
C PRO A 49 1.75 5.07 3.86
N ASP A 50 2.65 5.27 4.82
CA ASP A 50 2.98 6.60 5.36
C ASP A 50 3.87 7.44 4.42
N SER A 51 4.51 6.85 3.41
CA SER A 51 5.59 7.52 2.66
C SER A 51 5.15 8.30 1.42
N LYS A 52 3.92 8.12 0.92
CA LYS A 52 3.43 8.72 -0.35
C LYS A 52 2.17 9.55 -0.19
N ALA A 53 1.34 9.26 0.80
CA ALA A 53 0.07 9.95 0.99
C ALA A 53 0.24 11.39 1.51
N ALA A 54 1.23 11.63 2.37
CA ALA A 54 1.52 12.95 2.93
C ALA A 54 1.91 14.00 1.87
N ASP A 55 2.39 13.58 0.70
CA ASP A 55 2.84 14.48 -0.37
C ASP A 55 1.68 14.98 -1.25
N VAL A 56 0.66 14.13 -1.48
CA VAL A 56 -0.49 14.48 -2.34
C VAL A 56 -1.41 15.49 -1.68
N GLU A 57 -1.71 15.34 -0.38
CA GLU A 57 -2.54 16.30 0.35
C GLU A 57 -1.87 17.68 0.42
N GLY A 58 -0.57 17.72 0.70
CA GLY A 58 0.22 18.96 0.71
C GLY A 58 0.24 19.67 -0.64
N LEU A 59 0.44 18.90 -1.73
CA LEU A 59 0.44 19.43 -3.10
C LEU A 59 -0.92 20.03 -3.47
N VAL A 60 -2.02 19.34 -3.17
CA VAL A 60 -3.36 19.81 -3.54
C VAL A 60 -3.79 21.02 -2.70
N ASN A 61 -3.44 21.05 -1.41
CA ASN A 61 -3.68 22.22 -0.56
C ASN A 61 -2.91 23.46 -1.04
N ASP A 62 -1.68 23.31 -1.52
CA ASP A 62 -0.93 24.42 -2.12
C ASP A 62 -1.58 24.93 -3.41
N LEU A 63 -2.05 24.02 -4.27
CA LEU A 63 -2.79 24.37 -5.49
C LEU A 63 -4.12 25.07 -5.18
N LEU A 64 -4.86 24.62 -4.16
CA LEU A 64 -6.10 25.26 -3.70
C LEU A 64 -5.89 26.71 -3.26
N ARG A 65 -4.77 26.98 -2.58
CA ARG A 65 -4.39 28.32 -2.13
C ARG A 65 -3.97 29.23 -3.28
N LYS A 66 -3.35 28.67 -4.32
CA LYS A 66 -2.79 29.42 -5.46
C LYS A 66 -3.78 29.67 -6.58
N THR A 67 -4.81 28.85 -6.73
CA THR A 67 -5.78 29.03 -7.82
C THR A 67 -6.89 30.01 -7.44
N GLU A 68 -7.42 30.76 -8.41
CA GLU A 68 -8.63 31.58 -8.25
C GLU A 68 -9.84 30.99 -8.98
N ASP A 69 -9.62 29.99 -9.85
CA ASP A 69 -10.67 29.33 -10.60
C ASP A 69 -11.59 28.52 -9.68
N ARG A 70 -12.87 28.85 -9.67
CA ARG A 70 -13.86 28.24 -8.76
C ARG A 70 -14.11 26.77 -9.09
N GLY A 71 -14.13 26.39 -10.37
CA GLY A 71 -14.34 25.00 -10.79
C GLY A 71 -13.16 24.11 -10.39
N LEU A 72 -11.95 24.65 -10.53
CA LEU A 72 -10.73 23.99 -10.11
C LEU A 72 -10.66 23.84 -8.59
N LYS A 73 -11.05 24.87 -7.82
CA LYS A 73 -11.16 24.75 -6.35
C LYS A 73 -12.09 23.64 -5.92
N GLN A 74 -13.27 23.56 -6.52
CA GLN A 74 -14.25 22.53 -6.18
C GLN A 74 -13.73 21.14 -6.52
N SER A 75 -13.12 20.99 -7.69
CA SER A 75 -12.54 19.71 -8.13
C SER A 75 -11.38 19.26 -7.23
N LEU A 76 -10.50 20.17 -6.84
CA LEU A 76 -9.40 19.87 -5.93
C LEU A 76 -9.89 19.53 -4.52
N ALA A 77 -10.91 20.23 -4.02
CA ALA A 77 -11.51 19.92 -2.71
C ALA A 77 -12.11 18.51 -2.68
N ILE A 78 -12.83 18.12 -3.74
CA ILE A 78 -13.34 16.75 -3.91
C ILE A 78 -12.17 15.74 -3.95
N CYS A 79 -11.12 16.06 -4.71
CA CYS A 79 -9.96 15.19 -4.84
C CYS A 79 -9.27 14.94 -3.49
N VAL A 80 -9.03 15.98 -2.67
CA VAL A 80 -8.46 15.83 -1.32
C VAL A 80 -9.34 14.97 -0.43
N SER A 81 -10.65 15.20 -0.45
CA SER A 81 -11.59 14.42 0.35
C SER A 81 -11.57 12.94 -0.03
N LEU A 82 -11.66 12.62 -1.33
CA LEU A 82 -11.66 11.24 -1.81
C LEU A 82 -10.33 10.54 -1.57
N TYR A 83 -9.22 11.25 -1.78
CA TYR A 83 -7.89 10.69 -1.55
C TYR A 83 -7.64 10.45 -0.06
N GLY A 84 -8.05 11.41 0.79
CA GLY A 84 -8.02 11.25 2.24
C GLY A 84 -8.84 10.06 2.71
N ASP A 85 -10.04 9.85 2.14
CA ASP A 85 -10.86 8.69 2.43
C ASP A 85 -10.17 7.36 2.03
N ALA A 86 -9.60 7.34 0.82
CA ALA A 86 -8.91 6.17 0.29
C ALA A 86 -7.71 5.76 1.17
N VAL A 87 -6.86 6.72 1.54
CA VAL A 87 -5.64 6.46 2.32
C VAL A 87 -5.96 6.17 3.78
N ASN A 88 -6.82 6.95 4.42
CA ASN A 88 -7.01 6.86 5.86
C ASN A 88 -8.01 5.76 6.26
N PHE A 89 -8.92 5.37 5.36
CA PHE A 89 -9.97 4.40 5.69
C PHE A 89 -10.01 3.19 4.76
N ASP A 90 -10.10 3.40 3.44
CA ASP A 90 -10.43 2.29 2.53
C ASP A 90 -9.26 1.33 2.34
N ILE A 91 -8.05 1.84 2.12
CA ILE A 91 -6.83 1.03 2.00
C ILE A 91 -6.53 0.29 3.31
N PRO A 92 -6.50 0.93 4.50
CA PRO A 92 -6.30 0.22 5.77
C PRO A 92 -7.36 -0.84 6.06
N ARG A 93 -8.61 -0.60 5.68
CA ARG A 93 -9.70 -1.58 5.80
C ARG A 93 -9.46 -2.76 4.86
N ALA A 94 -9.13 -2.50 3.60
CA ALA A 94 -8.82 -3.54 2.62
C ALA A 94 -7.65 -4.42 3.10
N ILE A 95 -6.56 -3.82 3.59
CA ILE A 95 -5.40 -4.53 4.17
C ILE A 95 -5.83 -5.48 5.29
N GLN A 96 -6.68 -5.03 6.21
CA GLN A 96 -7.16 -5.85 7.33
C GLN A 96 -8.13 -6.96 6.91
N SER A 97 -8.77 -6.84 5.75
CA SER A 97 -9.71 -7.82 5.19
C SER A 97 -9.02 -8.83 4.27
N VAL A 98 -7.77 -8.61 3.83
CA VAL A 98 -7.04 -9.58 3.01
C VAL A 98 -6.93 -10.92 3.74
N GLY A 99 -7.33 -12.01 3.06
CA GLY A 99 -7.33 -13.36 3.63
C GLY A 99 -8.50 -13.67 4.57
N LYS A 100 -9.42 -12.73 4.78
CA LYS A 100 -10.68 -12.92 5.50
C LYS A 100 -11.83 -13.01 4.51
N ASP A 101 -12.90 -13.71 4.90
CA ASP A 101 -14.18 -13.83 4.22
C ASP A 101 -15.11 -12.61 4.42
N ASN A 102 -14.56 -11.49 4.92
CA ASN A 102 -15.28 -10.26 5.22
C ASN A 102 -14.82 -9.09 4.35
N PHE A 103 -15.38 -9.01 3.14
CA PHE A 103 -15.15 -7.91 2.19
C PHE A 103 -16.28 -6.88 2.28
N THR A 104 -16.13 -5.90 3.17
CA THR A 104 -17.04 -4.74 3.25
C THR A 104 -16.40 -3.55 2.54
N ALA A 105 -16.87 -3.25 1.34
CA ALA A 105 -16.55 -1.99 0.67
C ALA A 105 -17.40 -0.86 1.26
N ARG A 106 -16.82 0.34 1.36
CA ARG A 106 -17.57 1.54 1.73
C ARG A 106 -18.51 1.87 0.56
N THR A 107 -19.82 1.76 0.77
CA THR A 107 -20.81 2.27 -0.19
C THR A 107 -20.66 3.78 -0.20
N GLY A 108 -20.31 4.34 -1.37
CA GLY A 108 -19.99 5.75 -1.52
C GLY A 108 -21.07 6.63 -0.91
N THR A 109 -20.69 7.47 0.05
CA THR A 109 -21.57 8.54 0.53
C THR A 109 -21.76 9.52 -0.60
N ASN A 110 -23.00 9.64 -1.05
CA ASN A 110 -23.56 10.65 -1.95
C ASN A 110 -22.75 11.97 -1.93
N ALA A 111 -21.74 12.08 -2.79
CA ALA A 111 -21.25 13.39 -3.19
C ALA A 111 -22.33 13.94 -4.11
N LEU A 112 -23.23 14.72 -3.52
CA LEU A 112 -24.28 15.46 -4.22
C LEU A 112 -23.61 16.25 -5.35
N PHE A 113 -23.94 15.89 -6.59
CA PHE A 113 -23.87 16.79 -7.73
C PHE A 113 -25.04 17.76 -7.67
#